data_AF-A0A2G9PLT2-F1
#
_entry.id   AF-A0A2G9PLT2-F1
#
_cell.length_a   1.000
_cell.length_b   1.000
_cell.length_c   1.000
_cell.angle_alpha   90.00
_cell.angle_beta   90.00
_cell.angle_gamma   90.00
#
_symmetry.space_group_name_H-M   'P 1'
#
loop_
_entity.id
_entity.type
_entity.pdbx_description
1 polymer ?
#
loop_
_entity_poly.entity_id
_entity_poly.type
_entity_poly.pdbx_seq_one_letter_code
_entity_poly.pdbx_strand_id
1 'polypeptide(L)'
;MLANSNAASIGDPVLQPAPYDGGKMDEQIATLHSYVPITFGVSGTSCPYAHTAEDIMNLITKLIKPNYEWELKKLNDGVNYVDCALAKPLYPGLLNNLILEVGVIKGTAQAFIGMKVRKSGRTTGYTKGEVLVLDTTVTVDYGFGKAAVFENQIIAGAMSRGGDSGSLVLDENNNAVGLLFAGSDEVTILNPIEHVTSALGISLTL
;
A
#
# COMPACT_ATOMS: atom_id res chain seq x y z
N MET A 1 -2.57 -7.71 -0.08
CA MET A 1 -3.38 -6.50 -0.29
C MET A 1 -4.43 -6.76 -1.36
N LEU A 2 -5.58 -6.09 -1.29
CA LEU A 2 -6.75 -6.40 -2.13
C LEU A 2 -6.48 -6.24 -3.65
N ALA A 3 -5.79 -5.18 -4.06
CA ALA A 3 -5.53 -4.87 -5.47
C ALA A 3 -4.32 -5.62 -6.08
N ASN A 4 -3.59 -6.39 -5.25
CA ASN A 4 -2.41 -7.17 -5.64
C ASN A 4 -1.44 -6.44 -6.59
N SER A 5 -1.05 -5.20 -6.26
CA SER A 5 -0.11 -4.41 -7.08
C SER A 5 -0.55 -4.27 -8.55
N ASN A 6 -1.82 -3.92 -8.73
CA ASN A 6 -2.55 -3.81 -10.01
C ASN A 6 -2.83 -5.14 -10.73
N ALA A 7 -2.55 -6.30 -10.12
CA ALA A 7 -2.80 -7.60 -10.75
C ALA A 7 -4.21 -8.15 -10.47
N ALA A 8 -4.98 -7.55 -9.55
CA ALA A 8 -6.34 -7.96 -9.28
C ALA A 8 -7.34 -7.38 -10.28
N SER A 9 -8.43 -8.12 -10.50
CA SER A 9 -9.57 -7.70 -11.30
C SER A 9 -10.73 -7.25 -10.40
N ILE A 10 -11.46 -6.21 -10.83
CA ILE A 10 -12.70 -5.83 -10.15
C ILE A 10 -13.66 -7.02 -10.16
N GLY A 11 -14.22 -7.33 -9.00
CA GLY A 11 -15.04 -8.52 -8.76
C GLY A 11 -14.29 -9.69 -8.12
N ASP A 12 -12.95 -9.65 -8.03
CA ASP A 12 -12.17 -10.71 -7.40
C ASP A 12 -12.64 -10.98 -5.96
N PRO A 13 -12.67 -12.26 -5.52
CA PRO A 13 -13.12 -12.63 -4.19
C PRO A 13 -12.17 -12.11 -3.11
N VAL A 14 -12.75 -11.55 -2.06
CA VAL A 14 -12.03 -11.16 -0.84
C VAL A 14 -12.38 -12.18 0.25
N LEU A 15 -11.37 -12.93 0.67
CA LEU A 15 -11.48 -14.03 1.63
C LEU A 15 -11.00 -13.58 3.01
N GLN A 16 -11.59 -14.16 4.07
CA GLN A 16 -11.09 -14.01 5.42
C GLN A 16 -11.02 -15.38 6.12
N PRO A 17 -9.82 -15.93 6.38
CA PRO A 17 -8.50 -15.31 6.18
C PRO A 17 -8.13 -15.12 4.70
N ALA A 18 -7.08 -14.33 4.41
CA ALA A 18 -6.63 -14.12 3.03
C ALA A 18 -6.05 -15.42 2.44
N PRO A 19 -5.96 -15.57 1.09
CA PRO A 19 -5.36 -16.76 0.47
C PRO A 19 -3.94 -17.06 0.96
N TYR A 20 -3.14 -16.02 1.20
CA TYR A 20 -1.78 -16.14 1.76
C TYR A 20 -1.76 -16.80 3.14
N ASP A 21 -2.83 -16.62 3.92
CA ASP A 21 -3.01 -17.20 5.26
C ASP A 21 -3.85 -18.49 5.22
N GLY A 22 -4.04 -19.09 4.04
CA GLY A 22 -4.74 -20.36 3.85
C GLY A 22 -6.26 -20.26 3.61
N GLY A 23 -6.78 -19.05 3.38
CA GLY A 23 -8.19 -18.82 3.11
C GLY A 23 -8.72 -19.53 1.87
N LYS A 24 -9.97 -20.00 1.93
CA LYS A 24 -10.64 -20.76 0.88
C LYS A 24 -11.87 -20.02 0.34
N MET A 25 -12.36 -20.46 -0.81
CA MET A 25 -13.47 -19.79 -1.52
C MET A 25 -14.80 -19.79 -0.75
N ASP A 26 -15.02 -20.75 0.14
CA ASP A 26 -16.18 -20.78 1.04
C ASP A 26 -16.06 -19.79 2.21
N GLU A 27 -14.90 -19.18 2.41
CA GLU A 27 -14.61 -18.13 3.39
C GLU A 27 -14.64 -16.72 2.76
N GLN A 28 -15.28 -16.58 1.60
CA GLN A 28 -15.46 -15.29 0.95
C GLN A 28 -16.37 -14.38 1.77
N ILE A 29 -15.90 -13.16 2.03
CA ILE A 29 -16.66 -12.13 2.78
C ILE A 29 -17.00 -10.91 1.93
N ALA A 30 -16.31 -10.69 0.82
CA ALA A 30 -16.53 -9.53 -0.05
C ALA A 30 -16.04 -9.78 -1.48
N THR A 31 -16.24 -8.80 -2.35
CA THR A 31 -15.59 -8.72 -3.67
C THR A 31 -14.82 -7.41 -3.79
N LEU A 32 -13.72 -7.41 -4.55
CA LEU A 32 -12.98 -6.19 -4.88
C LEU A 32 -13.89 -5.25 -5.69
N HIS A 33 -14.17 -4.08 -5.16
CA HIS A 33 -15.06 -3.10 -5.77
C HIS A 33 -14.32 -2.08 -6.63
N SER A 34 -13.23 -1.54 -6.11
CA SER A 34 -12.38 -0.54 -6.78
C SER A 34 -11.01 -0.48 -6.13
N TYR A 35 -10.02 0.06 -6.85
CA TYR A 35 -8.70 0.40 -6.31
C TYR A 35 -8.07 1.52 -7.14
N VAL A 36 -7.08 2.20 -6.56
CA VAL A 36 -6.29 3.22 -7.25
C VAL A 36 -5.07 2.54 -7.89
N PRO A 37 -4.92 2.56 -9.23
CA PRO A 37 -3.78 1.93 -9.88
C PRO A 37 -2.46 2.63 -9.50
N ILE A 38 -1.47 1.83 -9.12
CA ILE A 38 -0.12 2.32 -8.78
C ILE A 38 0.72 2.45 -10.05
N THR A 39 1.37 3.60 -10.22
CA THR A 39 2.42 3.77 -11.23
C THR A 39 3.75 3.26 -10.68
N PHE A 40 4.27 2.18 -11.26
CA PHE A 40 5.59 1.66 -10.91
C PHE A 40 6.67 2.37 -11.71
N GLY A 41 7.71 2.85 -11.01
CA GLY A 41 8.82 3.63 -11.54
C GLY A 41 9.86 2.80 -12.30
N VAL A 42 9.75 1.47 -12.28
CA VAL A 42 10.59 0.55 -13.07
C VAL A 42 9.68 -0.42 -13.80
N SER A 43 9.45 -0.16 -15.08
CA SER A 43 8.97 -1.16 -16.03
C SER A 43 10.13 -1.49 -16.97
N GLY A 44 10.37 -2.76 -17.25
CA GLY A 44 11.32 -3.18 -18.29
C GLY A 44 11.12 -2.35 -19.55
N THR A 45 12.22 -2.00 -20.20
CA THR A 45 12.22 -1.21 -21.44
C THR A 45 11.21 -1.79 -22.42
N SER A 46 10.34 -0.94 -22.97
CA SER A 46 9.47 -1.26 -24.10
C SER A 46 9.74 -0.32 -25.28
N CYS A 47 10.87 0.40 -25.22
CA CYS A 47 11.29 1.35 -26.24
C CYS A 47 12.24 0.64 -27.22
N PRO A 48 11.89 0.51 -28.51
CA PRO A 48 12.72 -0.20 -29.49
C PRO A 48 14.16 0.29 -29.54
N TYR A 49 14.35 1.61 -29.42
CA TYR A 49 15.67 2.25 -29.44
C TYR A 49 16.49 1.98 -28.17
N ALA A 50 15.83 1.80 -27.02
CA ALA A 50 16.50 1.51 -25.76
C ALA A 50 17.01 0.06 -25.71
N HIS A 51 16.25 -0.91 -26.26
CA HIS A 51 16.73 -2.29 -26.39
C HIS A 51 17.97 -2.39 -27.27
N THR A 52 17.99 -1.68 -28.40
CA THR A 52 19.16 -1.70 -29.29
C THR A 52 20.42 -1.14 -28.60
N ALA A 53 20.27 -0.10 -27.77
CA ALA A 53 21.39 0.47 -27.03
C ALA A 53 21.88 -0.47 -25.92
N GLU A 54 20.97 -1.14 -25.21
CA GLU A 54 21.27 -2.14 -24.18
C GLU A 54 22.04 -3.33 -24.76
N ASP A 55 21.58 -3.87 -25.90
CA ASP A 55 22.22 -5.00 -26.59
C ASP A 55 23.65 -4.66 -27.03
N ILE A 56 23.85 -3.47 -27.60
CA ILE A 56 25.18 -2.99 -28.01
C ILE A 56 26.10 -2.85 -26.79
N MET A 57 25.60 -2.26 -25.71
CA MET A 57 26.40 -2.06 -24.50
C MET A 57 26.74 -3.39 -23.82
N ASN A 58 25.81 -4.34 -23.82
CA ASN A 58 26.04 -5.68 -23.31
C ASN A 58 27.01 -6.49 -24.17
N LEU A 59 26.98 -6.32 -25.48
CA LEU A 59 27.98 -6.90 -26.37
C LEU A 59 29.39 -6.38 -26.04
N ILE A 60 29.54 -5.06 -25.88
CA ILE A 60 30.82 -4.43 -25.51
C ILE A 60 31.27 -4.87 -24.11
N THR A 61 30.34 -4.92 -23.16
CA THR A 61 30.63 -5.29 -21.77
C THR A 61 31.05 -6.74 -21.68
N LYS A 62 30.42 -7.66 -22.41
CA LYS A 62 30.79 -9.07 -22.44
C LYS A 62 32.18 -9.31 -23.05
N LEU A 63 32.65 -8.42 -23.95
CA LEU A 63 34.01 -8.47 -24.50
C LEU A 63 35.09 -8.05 -23.48
N ILE A 64 34.77 -7.11 -22.59
CA ILE A 64 35.74 -6.54 -21.62
C ILE A 64 35.65 -7.24 -20.26
N LYS A 65 34.43 -7.56 -19.83
CA LYS A 65 34.08 -8.20 -18.56
C LYS A 65 32.92 -9.19 -18.78
N PRO A 66 33.21 -10.44 -19.15
CA PRO A 66 32.21 -11.42 -19.62
C PRO A 66 31.11 -11.76 -18.58
N ASN A 67 31.35 -11.47 -17.30
CA ASN A 67 30.40 -11.74 -16.21
C ASN A 67 29.59 -10.51 -15.77
N TYR A 68 29.52 -9.46 -16.59
CA TYR A 68 28.77 -8.24 -16.30
C TYR A 68 27.72 -7.97 -17.38
N GLU A 69 26.54 -7.52 -16.96
CA GLU A 69 25.42 -7.15 -17.81
C GLU A 69 24.83 -5.81 -17.34
N TRP A 70 24.42 -5.00 -18.31
CA TRP A 70 23.73 -3.73 -18.17
C TRP A 70 22.25 -3.95 -18.46
N GLU A 71 21.40 -3.33 -17.66
CA GLU A 71 19.95 -3.32 -17.86
C GLU A 71 19.49 -1.85 -17.95
N LEU A 72 18.87 -1.45 -19.06
CA LEU A 72 18.29 -0.10 -19.19
C LEU A 72 16.87 -0.12 -18.64
N LYS A 73 16.62 0.69 -17.61
CA LYS A 73 15.32 0.81 -16.97
C LYS A 73 14.62 2.08 -17.42
N LYS A 74 13.37 1.95 -17.87
CA LYS A 74 12.51 3.11 -18.09
C LYS A 74 12.06 3.64 -16.74
N LEU A 75 12.47 4.86 -16.41
CA LEU A 75 11.91 5.62 -15.31
C LEU A 75 10.53 6.12 -15.73
N ASN A 76 9.48 5.76 -14.97
CA ASN A 76 8.17 6.40 -15.11
C ASN A 76 8.08 7.54 -14.08
N ASP A 77 7.77 8.75 -14.55
CA ASP A 77 7.66 9.96 -13.72
C ASP A 77 6.28 10.08 -13.01
N GLY A 78 5.55 8.97 -12.87
CA GLY A 78 4.24 8.97 -12.23
C GLY A 78 4.37 8.97 -10.72
N VAL A 79 3.82 10.00 -10.08
CA VAL A 79 3.73 10.11 -8.62
C VAL A 79 2.46 9.40 -8.13
N ASN A 80 2.60 8.59 -7.08
CA ASN A 80 1.47 8.00 -6.38
C ASN A 80 1.18 8.77 -5.09
N TYR A 81 -0.09 8.88 -4.71
CA TYR A 81 -0.47 9.48 -3.42
C TYR A 81 -1.04 8.45 -2.44
N VAL A 82 -1.58 7.34 -2.97
CA VAL A 82 -2.27 6.31 -2.19
C VAL A 82 -2.05 4.92 -2.77
N ASP A 83 -2.02 3.92 -1.89
CA ASP A 83 -2.19 2.50 -2.21
C ASP A 83 -3.43 2.02 -1.44
N CYS A 84 -4.57 2.09 -2.10
CA CYS A 84 -5.86 1.81 -1.48
C CYS A 84 -6.84 1.10 -2.42
N ALA A 85 -7.75 0.36 -1.80
CA ALA A 85 -8.78 -0.42 -2.47
C ALA A 85 -10.03 -0.52 -1.58
N LEU A 86 -11.18 -0.75 -2.21
CA LEU A 86 -12.45 -1.01 -1.54
C LEU A 86 -12.93 -2.42 -1.82
N ALA A 87 -13.38 -3.08 -0.77
CA ALA A 87 -14.10 -4.34 -0.86
C ALA A 87 -15.58 -4.09 -0.57
N LYS A 88 -16.47 -4.71 -1.36
CA LYS A 88 -17.91 -4.69 -1.15
C LYS A 88 -18.34 -5.99 -0.46
N PRO A 89 -18.92 -5.94 0.76
CA PRO A 89 -19.42 -7.13 1.44
C PRO A 89 -20.46 -7.89 0.60
N LEU A 90 -20.51 -9.22 0.74
CA LEU A 90 -21.45 -10.06 -0.01
C LEU A 90 -22.92 -9.71 0.25
N TYR A 91 -23.24 -9.34 1.49
CA TYR A 91 -24.58 -8.92 1.89
C TYR A 91 -24.52 -7.88 3.02
N PRO A 92 -25.56 -7.03 3.16
CA PRO A 92 -25.66 -6.08 4.26
C PRO A 92 -25.60 -6.76 5.62
N GLY A 93 -24.88 -6.17 6.57
CA GLY A 93 -24.76 -6.67 7.95
C GLY A 93 -23.70 -7.76 8.17
N LEU A 94 -23.03 -8.24 7.10
CA LEU A 94 -21.90 -9.17 7.23
C LEU A 94 -20.73 -8.56 8.02
N LEU A 95 -20.48 -7.26 7.82
CA LEU A 95 -19.47 -6.51 8.54
C LEU A 95 -20.14 -5.50 9.47
N ASN A 96 -19.49 -5.23 10.60
CA ASN A 96 -19.82 -4.11 11.46
C ASN A 96 -18.72 -3.03 11.36
N ASN A 97 -18.94 -1.88 11.98
CA ASN A 97 -18.00 -0.75 11.97
C ASN A 97 -16.96 -0.81 13.12
N LEU A 98 -16.81 -1.97 13.77
CA LEU A 98 -15.91 -2.14 14.90
C LEU A 98 -14.51 -2.52 14.44
N ILE A 99 -13.52 -1.71 14.80
CA ILE A 99 -12.11 -2.10 14.69
C ILE A 99 -11.71 -2.79 15.99
N LEU A 100 -11.23 -4.04 15.89
CA LEU A 100 -10.83 -4.86 17.03
C LEU A 100 -9.86 -4.09 17.94
N GLU A 101 -10.14 -4.09 19.26
CA GLU A 101 -9.37 -3.38 20.32
C GLU A 101 -9.32 -1.84 20.23
N VAL A 102 -9.82 -1.23 19.14
CA VAL A 102 -9.85 0.22 18.96
C VAL A 102 -11.25 0.81 19.18
N GLY A 103 -12.28 0.16 18.64
CA GLY A 103 -13.64 0.66 18.67
C GLY A 103 -14.11 1.18 17.31
N VAL A 104 -15.15 2.03 17.35
CA VAL A 104 -15.73 2.69 16.18
C VAL A 104 -14.97 3.98 15.84
N ILE A 105 -14.89 4.27 14.54
CA ILE A 105 -14.37 5.52 13.99
C ILE A 105 -15.32 6.66 14.37
N LYS A 106 -14.77 7.80 14.79
CA LYS A 106 -15.55 8.98 15.23
C LYS A 106 -15.37 10.22 14.35
N GLY A 107 -14.41 10.19 13.43
CA GLY A 107 -14.12 11.29 12.53
C GLY A 107 -12.87 11.04 11.69
N THR A 108 -12.36 12.11 11.10
CA THR A 108 -11.04 12.17 10.46
C THR A 108 -10.22 13.27 11.13
N ALA A 109 -8.91 13.10 11.19
CA ALA A 109 -8.00 14.10 11.73
C ALA A 109 -6.77 14.24 10.82
N GLN A 110 -6.31 15.48 10.62
CA GLN A 110 -5.06 15.75 9.92
C GLN A 110 -3.88 15.44 10.84
N ALA A 111 -2.88 14.73 10.33
CA ALA A 111 -1.70 14.35 11.11
C ALA A 111 -0.84 15.56 11.48
N PHE A 112 -0.22 15.53 12.66
CA PHE A 112 0.84 16.46 13.07
C PHE A 112 2.00 15.67 13.70
N ILE A 113 3.23 16.20 13.62
CA ILE A 113 4.41 15.55 14.22
C ILE A 113 4.22 15.45 15.73
N GLY A 114 4.45 14.27 16.29
CA GLY A 114 4.21 13.96 17.70
C GLY A 114 2.81 13.44 18.02
N MET A 115 1.91 13.39 17.03
CA MET A 115 0.57 12.83 17.22
C MET A 115 0.66 11.35 17.62
N LYS A 116 0.04 11.01 18.75
CA LYS A 116 -0.13 9.61 19.18
C LYS A 116 -1.17 8.93 18.31
N VAL A 117 -0.81 7.78 17.76
CA VAL A 117 -1.64 7.01 16.84
C VAL A 117 -1.72 5.55 17.27
N ARG A 118 -2.79 4.87 16.84
CA ARG A 118 -3.05 3.47 17.12
C ARG A 118 -3.67 2.78 15.91
N LYS A 119 -3.44 1.48 15.81
CA LYS A 119 -4.07 0.64 14.79
C LYS A 119 -4.37 -0.74 15.34
N SER A 120 -5.16 -1.51 14.62
CA SER A 120 -5.26 -2.96 14.79
C SER A 120 -5.01 -3.64 13.44
N GLY A 121 -4.11 -4.61 13.40
CA GLY A 121 -3.74 -5.32 12.17
C GLY A 121 -3.48 -6.80 12.41
N ARG A 122 -3.53 -7.58 11.34
CA ARG A 122 -3.47 -9.05 11.39
C ARG A 122 -2.18 -9.59 12.03
N THR A 123 -1.03 -8.97 11.76
CA THR A 123 0.28 -9.51 12.15
C THR A 123 0.67 -9.08 13.55
N THR A 124 0.51 -7.79 13.89
CA THR A 124 0.94 -7.26 15.19
C THR A 124 -0.19 -6.95 16.16
N GLY A 125 -1.45 -7.19 15.77
CA GLY A 125 -2.62 -6.86 16.59
C GLY A 125 -2.74 -5.36 16.82
N TYR A 126 -3.24 -5.00 18.01
CA TYR A 126 -3.29 -3.63 18.49
C TYR A 126 -1.90 -3.10 18.87
N THR A 127 -1.51 -2.01 18.21
CA THR A 127 -0.25 -1.31 18.47
C THR A 127 -0.48 0.19 18.52
N LYS A 128 0.44 0.87 19.21
CA LYS A 128 0.49 2.33 19.31
C LYS A 128 1.82 2.83 18.76
N GLY A 129 1.81 4.05 18.25
CA GLY A 129 3.01 4.73 17.79
C GLY A 129 2.82 6.24 17.83
N GLU A 130 3.74 6.92 17.17
CA GLU A 130 3.79 8.38 17.09
C GLU A 130 4.17 8.80 15.69
N VAL A 131 3.53 9.83 15.16
CA VAL A 131 3.88 10.44 13.88
C VAL A 131 5.23 11.15 14.02
N LEU A 132 6.20 10.73 13.20
CA LEU A 132 7.57 11.25 13.20
C LEU A 132 7.81 12.24 12.07
N VAL A 133 7.23 11.97 10.89
CA VAL A 133 7.44 12.76 9.66
C VAL A 133 6.13 12.90 8.90
N LEU A 134 5.97 14.05 8.26
CA LEU A 134 4.86 14.39 7.37
C LEU A 134 5.40 14.78 6.00
N ASP A 135 4.51 14.82 5.00
CA ASP A 135 4.77 15.36 3.66
C ASP A 135 6.05 14.83 3.00
N THR A 136 6.34 13.55 3.24
CA THR A 136 7.56 12.93 2.74
C THR A 136 7.32 12.12 1.48
N THR A 137 8.37 12.04 0.65
CA THR A 137 8.42 11.18 -0.52
C THR A 137 9.13 9.88 -0.14
N VAL A 138 8.49 8.75 -0.41
CA VAL A 138 9.04 7.42 -0.10
C VAL A 138 9.01 6.53 -1.34
N THR A 139 10.03 5.70 -1.47
CA THR A 139 10.07 4.64 -2.47
C THR A 139 9.75 3.32 -1.79
N VAL A 140 8.70 2.65 -2.26
CA VAL A 140 8.24 1.37 -1.73
C VAL A 140 8.54 0.27 -2.74
N ASP A 141 9.21 -0.78 -2.26
CA ASP A 141 9.47 -2.00 -3.03
C ASP A 141 8.29 -2.97 -2.88
N TYR A 142 7.72 -3.38 -4.02
CA TYR A 142 6.63 -4.35 -4.11
C TYR A 142 7.13 -5.74 -4.54
N GLY A 143 8.45 -5.93 -4.60
CA GLY A 143 9.10 -7.16 -5.05
C GLY A 143 9.08 -7.35 -6.56
N PHE A 144 9.78 -8.38 -7.04
CA PHE A 144 9.83 -8.76 -8.47
C PHE A 144 10.21 -7.61 -9.41
N GLY A 145 11.11 -6.72 -8.96
CA GLY A 145 11.57 -5.56 -9.72
C GLY A 145 10.58 -4.40 -9.80
N LYS A 146 9.46 -4.44 -9.06
CA LYS A 146 8.48 -3.36 -8.99
C LYS A 146 8.77 -2.45 -7.79
N ALA A 147 9.11 -1.21 -8.06
CA ALA A 147 9.17 -0.15 -7.05
C ALA A 147 8.28 1.03 -7.47
N ALA A 148 7.69 1.71 -6.51
CA ALA A 148 6.84 2.87 -6.74
C ALA A 148 7.18 4.00 -5.78
N VAL A 149 7.11 5.23 -6.28
CA VAL A 149 7.33 6.45 -5.51
C VAL A 149 5.98 7.00 -5.04
N PHE A 150 5.90 7.35 -3.75
CA PHE A 150 4.73 7.94 -3.13
C PHE A 150 5.07 9.29 -2.51
N GLU A 151 4.25 10.31 -2.76
CA GLU A 151 4.39 11.65 -2.19
C GLU A 151 3.30 11.97 -1.18
N ASN A 152 3.56 12.94 -0.29
CA ASN A 152 2.67 13.33 0.81
C ASN A 152 2.35 12.18 1.76
N GLN A 153 3.37 11.42 2.14
CA GLN A 153 3.19 10.30 3.06
C GLN A 153 3.45 10.71 4.51
N ILE A 154 2.80 10.00 5.43
CA ILE A 154 3.03 10.13 6.88
C ILE A 154 3.91 8.96 7.31
N ILE A 155 4.96 9.24 8.09
CA ILE A 155 5.77 8.20 8.73
C ILE A 155 5.50 8.24 10.23
N ALA A 156 5.09 7.11 10.79
CA ALA A 156 5.05 6.85 12.21
C ALA A 156 6.21 5.93 12.62
N GLY A 157 6.51 5.89 13.93
CA GLY A 157 7.51 4.97 14.49
C GLY A 157 7.09 3.50 14.36
N ALA A 158 7.97 2.60 14.79
CA ALA A 158 7.77 1.15 14.74
C ALA A 158 6.46 0.69 15.39
N MET A 159 5.43 0.43 14.58
CA MET A 159 4.13 -0.06 15.07
C MET A 159 3.43 -1.03 14.11
N SER A 160 4.09 -1.49 13.05
CA SER A 160 3.51 -2.38 12.05
C SER A 160 4.53 -3.38 11.52
N ARG A 161 4.05 -4.50 10.96
CA ARG A 161 4.88 -5.43 10.19
C ARG A 161 4.18 -5.83 8.90
N GLY A 162 4.91 -6.53 8.02
CA GLY A 162 4.33 -7.15 6.84
C GLY A 162 3.07 -7.94 7.17
N GLY A 163 1.97 -7.63 6.48
CA GLY A 163 0.65 -8.22 6.75
C GLY A 163 -0.32 -7.35 7.54
N ASP A 164 0.13 -6.22 8.10
CA ASP A 164 -0.76 -5.21 8.67
C ASP A 164 -1.29 -4.21 7.61
N SER A 165 -0.72 -4.20 6.39
CA SER A 165 -1.16 -3.31 5.30
C SER A 165 -2.68 -3.41 5.07
N GLY A 166 -3.34 -2.27 4.96
CA GLY A 166 -4.79 -2.12 4.93
C GLY A 166 -5.40 -1.76 6.29
N SER A 167 -4.66 -1.83 7.40
CA SER A 167 -5.10 -1.32 8.68
C SER A 167 -5.31 0.19 8.67
N LEU A 168 -6.47 0.62 9.14
CA LEU A 168 -6.72 2.04 9.42
C LEU A 168 -5.95 2.45 10.68
N VAL A 169 -5.29 3.61 10.60
CA VAL A 169 -4.57 4.23 11.72
C VAL A 169 -5.37 5.41 12.24
N LEU A 170 -5.55 5.47 13.56
CA LEU A 170 -6.42 6.42 14.24
C LEU A 170 -5.67 7.18 15.34
N ASP A 171 -6.12 8.38 15.66
CA ASP A 171 -5.66 9.13 16.83
C ASP A 171 -6.24 8.56 18.15
N GLU A 172 -5.91 9.18 19.28
CA GLU A 172 -6.42 8.76 20.59
C GLU A 172 -7.94 8.96 20.79
N ASN A 173 -8.59 9.72 19.91
CA ASN A 173 -10.02 9.98 19.91
C ASN A 173 -10.81 9.09 18.93
N ASN A 174 -10.15 8.16 18.25
CA ASN A 174 -10.72 7.35 17.14
C ASN A 174 -11.08 8.16 15.90
N ASN A 175 -10.39 9.26 15.64
CA ASN A 175 -10.42 9.89 14.32
C ASN A 175 -9.43 9.17 13.41
N ALA A 176 -9.85 8.84 12.20
CA ALA A 176 -8.98 8.27 11.19
C ALA A 176 -7.91 9.29 10.75
N VAL A 177 -6.66 8.86 10.70
CA VAL A 177 -5.49 9.71 10.36
C VAL A 177 -4.87 9.25 9.04
N GLY A 178 -4.73 7.94 8.85
CA GLY A 178 -4.15 7.41 7.63
C GLY A 178 -4.42 5.92 7.41
N LEU A 179 -4.07 5.45 6.23
CA LEU A 179 -4.14 4.05 5.84
C LEU A 179 -2.73 3.47 5.77
N LEU A 180 -2.46 2.43 6.56
CA LEU A 180 -1.19 1.72 6.53
C LEU A 180 -1.05 0.97 5.20
N PHE A 181 0.01 1.24 4.44
CA PHE A 181 0.28 0.50 3.19
C PHE A 181 1.67 -0.12 3.15
N ALA A 182 2.65 0.49 3.79
CA ALA A 182 4.02 0.02 3.85
C ALA A 182 4.64 0.22 5.25
N GLY A 183 5.75 -0.47 5.53
CA GLY A 183 6.46 -0.34 6.79
C GLY A 183 7.52 -1.42 7.00
N SER A 184 8.32 -1.24 8.03
CA SER A 184 9.33 -2.17 8.54
C SER A 184 9.16 -2.33 10.05
N ASP A 185 10.05 -3.10 10.68
CA ASP A 185 10.12 -3.20 12.15
C ASP A 185 10.59 -1.87 12.80
N GLU A 186 10.95 -0.84 12.01
CA GLU A 186 11.48 0.44 12.49
C GLU A 186 10.51 1.61 12.23
N VAL A 187 9.77 1.57 11.13
CA VAL A 187 8.87 2.64 10.70
C VAL A 187 7.58 2.10 10.09
N THR A 188 6.54 2.92 10.15
CA THR A 188 5.21 2.62 9.63
C THR A 188 4.82 3.76 8.67
N ILE A 189 4.49 3.44 7.43
CA ILE A 189 4.21 4.43 6.38
C ILE A 189 2.71 4.41 6.04
N LEU A 190 2.10 5.59 6.09
CA LEU A 190 0.66 5.77 5.94
C LEU A 190 0.35 6.72 4.78
N ASN A 191 -0.67 6.36 3.99
CA ASN A 191 -1.32 7.35 3.13
C ASN A 191 -2.23 8.23 4.00
N PRO A 192 -2.22 9.56 3.84
CA PRO A 192 -3.17 10.45 4.52
C PRO A 192 -4.63 10.06 4.23
N ILE A 193 -5.47 10.04 5.26
CA ILE A 193 -6.86 9.57 5.10
C ILE A 193 -7.68 10.42 4.11
N GLU A 194 -7.36 11.72 4.01
CA GLU A 194 -7.99 12.63 3.07
C GLU A 194 -7.69 12.27 1.61
N HIS A 195 -6.45 11.87 1.31
CA HIS A 195 -6.08 11.41 -0.03
C HIS A 195 -6.77 10.09 -0.37
N VAL A 196 -6.88 9.17 0.60
CA VAL A 196 -7.55 7.89 0.42
C VAL A 196 -9.04 8.07 0.12
N THR A 197 -9.72 8.86 0.95
CA THR A 197 -11.16 9.12 0.80
C THR A 197 -11.47 9.88 -0.49
N SER A 198 -10.65 10.87 -0.84
CA SER A 198 -10.77 11.61 -2.10
C SER A 198 -10.53 10.72 -3.32
N ALA A 199 -9.48 9.91 -3.33
CA ALA A 199 -9.13 9.07 -4.48
C ALA A 199 -10.17 7.96 -4.73
N LEU A 200 -10.81 7.46 -3.68
CA LEU A 200 -11.86 6.45 -3.77
C LEU A 200 -13.27 7.03 -3.90
N GLY A 201 -13.45 8.34 -3.73
CA GLY A 201 -14.76 9.01 -3.77
C GLY A 201 -15.70 8.57 -2.65
N ILE A 202 -15.18 8.36 -1.44
CA ILE A 202 -15.96 7.87 -0.28
C ILE A 202 -15.91 8.80 0.92
N SER A 203 -16.85 8.62 1.83
CA SER A 203 -16.84 9.19 3.19
C SER A 203 -16.84 8.07 4.23
N LEU A 204 -16.15 8.27 5.35
CA LEU A 204 -16.22 7.36 6.48
C LEU A 204 -17.57 7.51 7.18
N THR A 205 -18.21 6.38 7.50
CA THR A 205 -19.44 6.37 8.32
C THR A 205 -19.04 6.49 9.78
N LEU A 206 -19.60 7.50 10.47
CA LEU A 206 -19.34 7.83 11.88
C LEU A 206 -20.48 7.34 12.78
#